data_AF-A0A6N1DX06-F1
#
_entry.id   AF-A0A6N1DX06-F1
#
_cell.length_a   1.000
_cell.length_b   1.000
_cell.length_c   1.000
_cell.angle_alpha   90.00
_cell.angle_beta   90.00
_cell.angle_gamma   90.00
#
_symmetry.space_group_name_H-M   'P 1'
#
loop_
_entity.id
_entity.type
_entity.pdbx_description
1 polymer ?
#
loop_
_entity_poly.entity_id
_entity_poly.type
_entity_poly.pdbx_seq_one_letter_code
_entity_poly.pdbx_strand_id
1 'polypeptide(L)'
;MNKIEINKLSKYVISFLKLNEDKKYTNKNEMIFKFKNIHYSNIEIFCAKIYRMTRAYNLSWEEIYNNVLYESFELMLREYDDTIPFENKFWNSLKYKSLNSLNKSKNRQNIFENYIGNHLVNCEKLFNKINYINYIENANSLENKYYKDLLMLLYSKLSKIEKEFVNNLDKPLEHKSWYSKTKQTEIINSIRLKYNNICQVFN
;
A
#
# COMPACT_ATOMS: atom_id res chain seq x y z
N MET A 1 -22.93 33.08 -2.65
CA MET A 1 -22.24 32.75 -3.91
C MET A 1 -20.81 33.30 -3.79
N ASN A 2 -19.84 32.46 -3.41
CA ASN A 2 -18.50 32.93 -3.09
C ASN A 2 -17.72 33.15 -4.38
N LYS A 3 -17.54 34.42 -4.75
CA LYS A 3 -16.67 34.84 -5.86
C LYS A 3 -15.22 34.57 -5.46
N ILE A 4 -14.44 34.02 -6.38
CA ILE A 4 -13.01 33.74 -6.22
C ILE A 4 -12.28 34.68 -7.17
N GLU A 5 -11.33 35.46 -6.66
CA GLU A 5 -10.52 36.34 -7.48
C GLU A 5 -9.52 35.52 -8.30
N ILE A 6 -9.50 35.70 -9.62
CA ILE A 6 -8.66 34.89 -10.51
C ILE A 6 -7.17 35.16 -10.26
N ASN A 7 -6.80 36.40 -9.91
CA ASN A 7 -5.41 36.76 -9.58
C ASN A 7 -4.86 36.07 -8.32
N LYS A 8 -5.71 35.49 -7.47
CA LYS A 8 -5.30 34.69 -6.30
C LYS A 8 -5.08 33.21 -6.63
N LEU A 9 -5.48 32.77 -7.83
CA LEU A 9 -5.24 31.41 -8.27
C LEU A 9 -3.82 31.30 -8.84
N SER A 10 -3.21 30.13 -8.64
CA SER A 10 -1.94 29.83 -9.30
C SER A 10 -2.09 29.87 -10.82
N LYS A 11 -1.09 30.43 -11.52
CA LYS A 11 -0.99 30.43 -12.99
C LYS A 11 -1.21 29.03 -13.59
N TYR A 12 -0.79 27.98 -12.88
CA TYR A 12 -0.97 26.60 -13.31
C TYR A 12 -2.43 26.18 -13.31
N VAL A 13 -3.21 26.60 -12.32
CA VAL A 13 -4.64 26.31 -12.22
C VAL A 13 -5.40 27.04 -13.32
N ILE A 14 -5.05 28.30 -13.58
CA ILE A 14 -5.63 29.10 -14.68
C ILE A 14 -5.40 28.39 -16.02
N SER A 15 -4.16 27.98 -16.30
CA SER A 15 -3.78 27.26 -17.51
C SER A 15 -4.48 25.89 -17.61
N PHE A 16 -4.45 25.11 -16.53
CA PHE A 16 -5.03 23.77 -16.46
C PHE A 16 -6.54 23.77 -16.73
N LEU A 17 -7.27 24.74 -16.19
CA LEU A 17 -8.71 24.89 -16.40
C LEU A 17 -9.08 25.73 -17.62
N LYS A 18 -8.09 26.31 -18.33
CA LYS A 18 -8.30 27.28 -19.41
C LYS A 18 -9.27 28.40 -18.98
N LEU A 19 -8.99 29.00 -17.82
CA LEU A 19 -9.74 30.17 -17.33
C LEU A 19 -9.34 31.40 -18.15
N ASN A 20 -10.29 32.30 -18.35
CA ASN A 20 -10.00 33.58 -18.99
C ASN A 20 -9.27 34.48 -17.99
N GLU A 21 -8.03 34.85 -18.30
CA GLU A 21 -7.19 35.74 -17.49
C GLU A 21 -7.77 37.14 -17.37
N ASP A 22 -8.52 37.61 -18.38
CA ASP A 22 -9.16 38.92 -18.39
C ASP A 22 -10.36 39.00 -17.42
N LYS A 23 -10.86 37.85 -16.95
CA LYS A 23 -12.00 37.79 -16.04
C LYS A 23 -11.51 38.07 -14.62
N LYS A 24 -12.15 39.02 -13.93
CA LYS A 24 -11.79 39.37 -12.55
C LYS A 24 -12.13 38.29 -11.51
N TYR A 25 -13.24 37.58 -11.73
CA TYR A 25 -13.77 36.61 -10.76
C TYR A 25 -14.22 35.31 -11.45
N THR A 26 -13.98 34.19 -10.77
CA THR A 26 -14.60 32.87 -11.05
C THR A 26 -15.43 32.43 -9.85
N ASN A 27 -16.09 31.28 -9.96
CA ASN A 27 -16.80 30.65 -8.84
C ASN A 27 -16.60 29.13 -8.85
N LYS A 28 -16.92 28.49 -7.72
CA LYS A 28 -16.78 27.04 -7.54
C LYS A 28 -17.44 26.22 -8.65
N ASN A 29 -18.67 26.54 -9.02
CA ASN A 29 -19.41 25.76 -10.01
C ASN A 29 -18.79 25.89 -11.40
N GLU A 30 -18.31 27.08 -11.75
CA GLU A 30 -17.60 27.33 -13.01
C GLU A 30 -16.28 26.56 -13.09
N MET A 31 -15.49 26.57 -12.01
CA MET A 31 -14.24 25.80 -11.94
C MET A 31 -14.48 24.29 -12.04
N ILE A 32 -15.46 23.76 -11.29
CA ILE A 32 -15.85 22.34 -11.35
C ILE A 32 -16.36 21.98 -12.74
N PHE A 33 -17.16 22.83 -13.36
CA PHE A 33 -17.68 22.61 -14.71
C PHE A 33 -16.56 22.56 -15.75
N LYS A 34 -15.62 23.52 -15.70
CA LYS A 34 -14.42 23.53 -16.57
C LYS A 34 -13.59 22.26 -16.38
N PHE A 35 -13.30 21.89 -15.14
CA PHE A 35 -12.56 20.67 -14.82
C PHE A 35 -13.25 19.42 -15.35
N LYS A 36 -14.56 19.29 -15.08
CA LYS A 36 -15.39 18.17 -15.56
C LYS A 36 -15.31 18.04 -17.07
N ASN A 37 -15.45 19.14 -17.81
CA ASN A 37 -15.50 19.10 -19.27
C ASN A 37 -14.13 18.82 -19.89
N ILE A 38 -13.06 19.42 -19.37
CA ILE A 38 -11.71 19.26 -19.93
C ILE A 38 -11.17 17.85 -19.62
N HIS A 39 -11.45 17.32 -18.43
CA HIS A 39 -10.86 16.07 -17.93
C HIS A 39 -11.88 14.94 -17.75
N TYR A 40 -13.02 15.00 -18.44
CA TYR A 40 -14.14 14.06 -18.28
C TYR A 40 -13.69 12.59 -18.26
N SER A 41 -12.95 12.16 -19.29
CA SER A 41 -12.46 10.79 -19.42
C SER A 41 -11.54 10.39 -18.26
N ASN A 42 -10.68 11.30 -17.79
CA ASN A 42 -9.78 11.01 -16.68
C ASN A 42 -10.54 10.84 -15.36
N ILE A 43 -11.56 11.68 -15.15
CA ILE A 43 -12.45 11.60 -13.98
C ILE A 43 -13.23 10.29 -13.98
N GLU A 44 -13.80 9.88 -15.12
CA GLU A 44 -14.51 8.60 -15.23
C GLU A 44 -13.59 7.41 -14.92
N ILE A 45 -12.40 7.36 -15.53
CA ILE A 45 -11.43 6.29 -15.28
C ILE A 45 -11.03 6.26 -13.80
N PHE A 46 -10.81 7.43 -13.20
CA PHE A 46 -10.44 7.55 -11.80
C PHE A 46 -11.57 7.08 -10.86
N CYS A 47 -12.81 7.53 -11.10
CA CYS A 47 -13.98 7.09 -10.34
C CYS A 47 -14.22 5.58 -10.50
N ALA A 48 -14.04 5.03 -11.70
CA ALA A 48 -14.13 3.58 -11.98
C ALA A 48 -13.12 2.77 -11.17
N LYS A 49 -11.89 3.26 -11.06
CA LYS A 49 -10.85 2.63 -10.24
C LYS A 49 -11.23 2.67 -8.76
N ILE A 50 -11.67 3.82 -8.25
CA ILE A 50 -12.13 3.93 -6.86
C ILE A 50 -13.31 2.99 -6.61
N TYR A 51 -14.35 3.05 -7.43
CA TYR A 51 -15.55 2.22 -7.30
C TYR A 51 -15.22 0.73 -7.26
N ARG A 52 -14.31 0.25 -8.13
CA ARG A 52 -13.82 -1.13 -8.11
C ARG A 52 -13.10 -1.48 -6.81
N MET A 53 -12.22 -0.59 -6.32
CA MET A 53 -11.49 -0.79 -5.05
C MET A 53 -12.40 -0.74 -3.84
N THR A 54 -13.48 0.03 -3.91
CA THR A 54 -14.40 0.28 -2.80
C THR A 54 -15.69 -0.54 -2.88
N ARG A 55 -15.79 -1.51 -3.79
CA ARG A 55 -16.99 -2.38 -3.96
C ARG A 55 -17.45 -3.04 -2.65
N ALA A 56 -16.53 -3.34 -1.74
CA ALA A 56 -16.85 -3.91 -0.43
C ALA A 56 -17.56 -2.94 0.53
N TYR A 57 -17.58 -1.63 0.23
CA TYR A 57 -18.04 -0.59 1.14
C TYR A 57 -19.39 0.02 0.75
N ASN A 58 -20.12 -0.52 -0.24
CA ASN A 58 -21.42 0.00 -0.70
C ASN A 58 -21.40 1.54 -0.93
N LEU A 59 -20.38 2.05 -1.63
CA LEU A 59 -20.37 3.44 -2.08
C LEU A 59 -21.08 3.53 -3.43
N SER A 60 -22.00 4.49 -3.59
CA SER A 60 -22.60 4.73 -4.90
C SER A 60 -21.61 5.37 -5.85
N TRP A 61 -21.86 5.23 -7.15
CA TRP A 61 -21.07 5.91 -8.17
C TRP A 61 -21.13 7.43 -7.99
N GLU A 62 -22.33 7.98 -7.72
CA GLU A 62 -22.55 9.41 -7.53
C GLU A 62 -21.79 9.95 -6.32
N GLU A 63 -21.76 9.20 -5.20
CA GLU A 63 -21.01 9.59 -4.00
C GLU A 63 -19.52 9.75 -4.31
N ILE A 64 -18.94 8.76 -5.00
CA ILE A 64 -17.52 8.79 -5.38
C ILE A 64 -17.26 9.97 -6.33
N TYR A 65 -18.10 10.10 -7.36
CA TYR A 65 -17.97 11.13 -8.37
C TYR A 65 -18.04 12.54 -7.77
N ASN A 66 -19.02 12.80 -6.90
CA ASN A 66 -19.19 14.08 -6.22
C ASN A 66 -18.04 14.38 -5.26
N ASN A 67 -17.53 13.37 -4.53
CA ASN A 67 -16.38 13.53 -3.67
C ASN A 67 -15.10 13.86 -4.46
N VAL A 68 -14.89 13.22 -5.61
CA VAL A 68 -13.76 13.55 -6.51
C VAL A 68 -13.84 14.99 -7.00
N LEU A 69 -15.03 15.45 -7.43
CA LEU A 69 -15.21 16.84 -7.86
C LEU A 69 -14.99 17.83 -6.71
N TYR A 70 -15.49 17.52 -5.52
CA TYR A 70 -15.28 18.35 -4.34
C TYR A 70 -13.79 18.49 -4.00
N GLU A 71 -13.07 17.37 -3.90
CA GLU A 71 -11.64 17.37 -3.59
C GLU A 71 -10.79 18.03 -4.68
N SER A 72 -11.21 17.92 -5.95
CA SER A 72 -10.53 18.60 -7.06
C SER A 72 -10.57 20.12 -6.89
N PHE A 73 -11.73 20.66 -6.48
CA PHE A 73 -11.89 22.08 -6.21
C PHE A 73 -11.02 22.54 -5.05
N GLU A 74 -11.02 21.79 -3.94
CA GLU A 74 -10.17 22.08 -2.78
C GLU A 74 -8.67 22.06 -3.10
N LEU A 75 -8.25 21.23 -4.06
CA LEU A 75 -6.87 21.20 -4.52
C LEU A 75 -6.54 22.40 -5.40
N MET A 76 -7.43 22.83 -6.30
CA MET A 76 -7.22 23.99 -7.16
C MET A 76 -7.01 25.30 -6.40
N LEU A 77 -7.47 25.39 -5.14
CA LEU A 77 -7.27 26.56 -4.29
C LEU A 77 -5.93 26.58 -3.55
N ARG A 78 -5.12 25.53 -3.67
CA ARG A 78 -3.83 25.44 -2.98
C ARG A 78 -2.74 26.21 -3.73
N GLU A 79 -1.71 26.57 -2.99
CA GLU A 79 -0.46 27.02 -3.57
C GLU A 79 0.33 25.83 -4.13
N TYR A 80 0.97 26.06 -5.28
CA TYR A 80 1.77 25.08 -5.98
C TYR A 80 3.15 25.66 -6.26
N ASP A 81 4.17 24.84 -6.06
CA ASP A 81 5.56 25.12 -6.36
C ASP A 81 5.94 24.55 -7.75
N ASP A 82 7.07 25.03 -8.28
CA ASP A 82 7.54 24.70 -9.62
C ASP A 82 8.37 23.40 -9.67
N THR A 83 8.47 22.67 -8.56
CA THR A 83 9.38 21.52 -8.41
C THR A 83 8.94 20.29 -9.19
N ILE A 84 7.62 20.09 -9.35
CA ILE A 84 7.02 18.94 -10.03
C ILE A 84 5.95 19.46 -10.99
N PRO A 85 5.79 18.87 -12.20
CA PRO A 85 4.72 19.27 -13.12
C PRO A 85 3.36 19.29 -12.42
N PHE A 86 2.67 20.44 -12.51
CA PHE A 86 1.42 20.70 -11.80
C PHE A 86 0.41 19.58 -11.97
N GLU A 87 0.18 19.14 -13.22
CA GLU A 87 -0.82 18.11 -13.52
C GLU A 87 -0.52 16.79 -12.79
N ASN A 88 0.74 16.35 -12.78
CA ASN A 88 1.15 15.14 -12.06
C ASN A 88 0.94 15.29 -10.55
N LYS A 89 1.33 16.44 -9.98
CA LYS A 89 1.14 16.72 -8.56
C LYS A 89 -0.34 16.80 -8.19
N PHE A 90 -1.16 17.41 -9.06
CA PHE A 90 -2.60 17.56 -8.89
C PHE A 90 -3.30 16.20 -8.86
N TRP A 91 -3.11 15.36 -9.89
CA TRP A 91 -3.75 14.05 -9.97
C TRP A 91 -3.30 13.10 -8.85
N ASN A 92 -2.01 13.11 -8.50
CA ASN A 92 -1.53 12.32 -7.35
C ASN A 92 -2.16 12.80 -6.04
N SER A 93 -2.22 14.12 -5.81
CA SER A 93 -2.87 14.68 -4.62
C SER A 93 -4.36 14.35 -4.57
N LEU A 94 -5.05 14.43 -5.70
CA LEU A 94 -6.47 14.10 -5.82
C LEU A 94 -6.73 12.63 -5.49
N LYS A 95 -5.88 11.73 -6.01
CA LYS A 95 -5.91 10.30 -5.67
C LYS A 95 -5.86 10.07 -4.16
N TYR A 96 -4.84 10.60 -3.49
CA TYR A 96 -4.68 10.39 -2.05
C TYR A 96 -5.80 11.03 -1.24
N LYS A 97 -6.19 12.27 -1.59
CA LYS A 97 -7.27 12.98 -0.91
C LYS A 97 -8.62 12.27 -1.03
N SER A 98 -9.03 11.91 -2.25
CA SER A 98 -10.32 11.25 -2.47
C SER A 98 -10.39 9.91 -1.74
N LEU A 99 -9.31 9.12 -1.76
CA LEU A 99 -9.24 7.87 -1.00
C LEU A 99 -9.31 8.12 0.52
N ASN A 100 -8.59 9.12 1.03
CA ASN A 100 -8.61 9.47 2.44
C ASN A 100 -9.99 9.97 2.89
N SER A 101 -10.65 10.81 2.10
CA SER A 101 -12.01 11.31 2.38
C SER A 101 -13.03 10.16 2.44
N LEU A 102 -13.01 9.25 1.46
CA LEU A 102 -13.88 8.07 1.45
C LEU A 102 -13.56 7.08 2.57
N ASN A 103 -12.30 6.96 2.98
CA ASN A 103 -11.91 6.17 4.15
C ASN A 103 -12.36 6.81 5.48
N LYS A 104 -12.34 8.14 5.57
CA LYS A 104 -12.79 8.90 6.74
C LYS A 104 -14.32 8.81 6.91
N SER A 105 -15.08 9.00 5.83
CA SER A 105 -16.55 8.93 5.87
C SER A 105 -17.09 7.55 6.26
N LYS A 106 -16.34 6.48 5.94
CA LYS A 106 -16.67 5.08 6.31
C LYS A 106 -16.02 4.61 7.62
N ASN A 107 -15.36 5.51 8.36
CA ASN A 107 -14.80 5.27 9.69
C ASN A 107 -13.67 4.20 9.74
N ARG A 108 -12.62 4.41 8.94
CA ARG A 108 -11.36 3.67 9.12
C ARG A 108 -10.49 4.18 10.25
N GLN A 109 -10.78 5.28 10.95
CA GLN A 109 -10.00 5.58 12.15
C GLN A 109 -10.29 4.55 13.24
N ASN A 110 -11.56 4.20 13.48
CA ASN A 110 -11.93 3.15 14.45
C ASN A 110 -11.58 1.73 13.96
N ILE A 111 -11.67 1.43 12.65
CA ILE A 111 -11.21 0.14 12.12
C ILE A 111 -9.68 0.07 12.11
N PHE A 112 -8.97 1.17 11.85
CA PHE A 112 -7.51 1.26 11.94
C PHE A 112 -7.05 1.27 13.38
N GLU A 113 -7.75 1.88 14.33
CA GLU A 113 -7.46 1.89 15.77
C GLU A 113 -7.88 0.58 16.42
N ASN A 114 -8.91 -0.13 15.93
CA ASN A 114 -9.21 -1.50 16.31
C ASN A 114 -8.28 -2.50 15.62
N TYR A 115 -7.86 -2.25 14.39
CA TYR A 115 -6.85 -3.05 13.70
C TYR A 115 -5.50 -2.85 14.39
N ILE A 116 -5.08 -1.62 14.66
CA ILE A 116 -3.90 -1.28 15.45
C ILE A 116 -4.08 -1.75 16.90
N GLY A 117 -5.25 -1.65 17.53
CA GLY A 117 -5.49 -2.15 18.88
C GLY A 117 -5.38 -3.67 18.95
N ASN A 118 -6.04 -4.39 18.04
CA ASN A 118 -5.96 -5.85 17.92
C ASN A 118 -4.58 -6.32 17.41
N HIS A 119 -3.90 -5.52 16.60
CA HIS A 119 -2.53 -5.78 16.13
C HIS A 119 -1.47 -5.33 17.13
N LEU A 120 -1.74 -4.38 18.03
CA LEU A 120 -0.89 -4.00 19.17
C LEU A 120 -0.97 -5.06 20.25
N VAL A 121 -2.14 -5.68 20.48
CA VAL A 121 -2.26 -6.92 21.27
C VAL A 121 -1.43 -8.06 20.62
N ASN A 122 -1.33 -8.07 19.29
CA ASN A 122 -0.43 -8.98 18.58
C ASN A 122 1.03 -8.50 18.59
N CYS A 123 1.33 -7.21 18.69
CA CYS A 123 2.66 -6.67 18.92
C CYS A 123 3.10 -6.96 20.35
N GLU A 124 2.21 -7.00 21.33
CA GLU A 124 2.50 -7.47 22.68
C GLU A 124 2.82 -8.97 22.66
N LYS A 125 2.08 -9.79 21.89
CA LYS A 125 2.49 -11.17 21.61
C LYS A 125 3.81 -11.27 20.85
N LEU A 126 4.06 -10.39 19.88
CA LEU A 126 5.31 -10.37 19.10
C LEU A 126 6.48 -9.89 19.95
N PHE A 127 6.27 -8.93 20.83
CA PHE A 127 7.22 -8.34 21.76
C PHE A 127 7.49 -9.31 22.91
N ASN A 128 6.48 -10.02 23.40
CA ASN A 128 6.64 -11.15 24.33
C ASN A 128 7.33 -12.34 23.64
N LYS A 129 7.11 -12.56 22.35
CA LYS A 129 7.81 -13.60 21.57
C LYS A 129 9.24 -13.18 21.25
N ILE A 130 9.51 -11.91 20.97
CA ILE A 130 10.86 -11.34 20.80
C ILE A 130 11.58 -11.34 22.14
N ASN A 131 10.92 -10.98 23.25
CA ASN A 131 11.50 -11.04 24.58
C ASN A 131 11.72 -12.48 25.03
N TYR A 132 10.86 -13.43 24.65
CA TYR A 132 11.07 -14.87 24.87
C TYR A 132 12.22 -15.42 24.00
N ILE A 133 12.32 -15.01 22.73
CA ILE A 133 13.44 -15.36 21.84
C ILE A 133 14.73 -14.73 22.37
N ASN A 134 14.75 -13.45 22.75
CA ASN A 134 15.88 -12.78 23.36
C ASN A 134 16.22 -13.36 24.74
N TYR A 135 15.22 -13.83 25.49
CA TYR A 135 15.43 -14.56 26.75
C TYR A 135 16.04 -15.94 26.48
N ILE A 136 15.59 -16.71 25.49
CA ILE A 136 16.20 -17.98 25.07
C ILE A 136 17.63 -17.75 24.53
N GLU A 137 17.82 -16.73 23.70
CA GLU A 137 19.10 -16.36 23.10
C GLU A 137 20.10 -15.87 24.15
N ASN A 138 19.63 -15.25 25.25
CA ASN A 138 20.47 -14.87 26.38
C ASN A 138 20.56 -15.92 27.50
N ALA A 139 19.62 -16.88 27.59
CA ALA A 139 19.53 -17.80 28.73
C ALA A 139 20.29 -19.11 28.54
N ASN A 140 20.60 -19.60 27.34
CA ASN A 140 21.25 -20.92 27.21
C ASN A 140 22.31 -21.01 26.11
N SER A 141 23.56 -20.91 26.54
CA SER A 141 24.78 -21.24 25.78
C SER A 141 24.92 -22.74 25.41
N LEU A 142 23.89 -23.56 25.61
CA LEU A 142 23.83 -24.98 25.24
C LEU A 142 22.84 -25.29 24.10
N GLU A 143 21.70 -24.58 23.99
CA GLU A 143 20.69 -24.81 22.93
C GLU A 143 21.16 -24.37 21.53
N ASN A 144 22.05 -23.38 21.48
CA ASN A 144 22.58 -22.83 20.22
C ASN A 144 23.50 -23.82 19.48
N LYS A 145 24.07 -24.82 20.19
CA LYS A 145 24.83 -25.92 19.56
C LYS A 145 23.89 -26.93 18.91
N TYR A 146 22.84 -27.33 19.63
CA TYR A 146 21.87 -28.31 19.16
C TYR A 146 21.11 -27.82 17.91
N TYR A 147 20.70 -26.55 17.91
CA TYR A 147 20.07 -25.93 16.74
C TYR A 147 21.00 -25.90 15.52
N LYS A 148 22.28 -25.57 15.73
CA LYS A 148 23.30 -25.58 14.66
C LYS A 148 23.57 -27.00 14.12
N ASP A 149 23.67 -27.99 15.00
CA ASP A 149 23.87 -29.38 14.62
C ASP A 149 22.67 -29.92 13.80
N LEU A 150 21.45 -29.58 14.22
CA LEU A 150 20.22 -29.97 13.54
C LEU A 150 20.09 -29.30 12.16
N LEU A 151 20.49 -28.03 12.04
CA LEU A 151 20.57 -27.33 10.76
C LEU A 151 21.62 -27.95 9.82
N MET A 152 22.80 -28.30 10.34
CA MET A 152 23.84 -28.96 9.55
C MET A 152 23.38 -30.35 9.06
N LEU A 153 22.74 -31.13 9.93
CA LEU A 153 22.15 -32.43 9.59
C LEU A 153 21.07 -32.29 8.52
N LEU A 154 20.15 -31.33 8.67
CA LEU A 154 19.13 -31.04 7.66
C LEU A 154 19.78 -30.68 6.32
N TYR A 155 20.71 -29.74 6.33
CA TYR A 155 21.39 -29.27 5.12
C TYR A 155 22.14 -30.40 4.41
N SER A 156 22.74 -31.34 5.16
CA SER A 156 23.40 -32.52 4.59
C SER A 156 22.44 -33.44 3.82
N LYS A 157 21.17 -33.55 4.25
CA LYS A 157 20.14 -34.40 3.62
C LYS A 157 19.40 -33.72 2.47
N LEU A 158 19.67 -32.44 2.21
CA LEU A 158 19.10 -31.73 1.07
C LEU A 158 19.80 -32.13 -0.24
N SER A 159 19.00 -32.35 -1.26
CA SER A 159 19.43 -32.51 -2.65
C SER A 159 20.00 -31.20 -3.19
N LYS A 160 20.72 -31.28 -4.32
CA LYS A 160 21.29 -30.11 -4.99
C LYS A 160 20.24 -29.03 -5.31
N ILE A 161 19.05 -29.46 -5.77
CA ILE A 161 17.93 -28.57 -6.11
C ILE A 161 17.37 -27.88 -4.86
N GLU A 162 17.20 -28.60 -3.76
CA GLU A 162 16.70 -28.02 -2.50
C GLU A 162 17.71 -27.05 -1.88
N LYS A 163 19.01 -27.37 -1.94
CA LYS A 163 20.08 -26.47 -1.48
C LYS A 163 20.09 -25.18 -2.29
N GLU A 164 19.99 -25.29 -3.61
CA GLU A 164 19.92 -24.14 -4.49
C GLU A 164 18.66 -23.29 -4.24
N PHE A 165 17.50 -23.94 -4.01
CA PHE A 165 16.26 -23.26 -3.66
C PHE A 165 16.39 -22.48 -2.34
N VAL A 166 16.91 -23.11 -1.28
CA VAL A 166 17.10 -22.46 0.04
C VAL A 166 18.08 -21.30 -0.05
N ASN A 167 19.22 -21.50 -0.73
CA ASN A 167 20.26 -20.46 -0.87
C ASN A 167 19.80 -19.24 -1.69
N ASN A 168 18.68 -19.35 -2.41
CA ASN A 168 18.14 -18.27 -3.24
C ASN A 168 16.87 -17.61 -2.63
N LEU A 169 16.42 -18.03 -1.44
CA LEU A 169 15.23 -17.44 -0.77
C LEU A 169 15.44 -15.97 -0.40
N ASP A 170 16.63 -15.64 0.13
CA ASP A 170 16.98 -14.30 0.64
C ASP A 170 17.62 -13.40 -0.43
N LYS A 171 17.83 -13.92 -1.64
CA LYS A 171 18.47 -13.17 -2.71
C LYS A 171 17.48 -12.26 -3.45
N PRO A 172 17.96 -11.15 -4.05
CA PRO A 172 17.17 -10.31 -4.96
C PRO A 172 16.48 -11.14 -6.05
N LEU A 173 15.32 -10.67 -6.53
CA LEU A 173 14.48 -11.35 -7.52
C LEU A 173 15.23 -11.83 -8.77
N GLU A 174 16.27 -11.10 -9.17
CA GLU A 174 17.14 -11.41 -10.31
C GLU A 174 17.97 -12.70 -10.14
N HIS A 175 18.09 -13.19 -8.90
CA HIS A 175 18.80 -14.42 -8.54
C HIS A 175 17.89 -15.52 -7.98
N LYS A 176 16.56 -15.31 -7.96
CA LYS A 176 15.61 -16.31 -7.48
C LYS A 176 15.47 -17.44 -8.49
N SER A 177 15.45 -18.69 -8.00
CA SER A 177 15.28 -19.87 -8.84
C SER A 177 13.97 -19.81 -9.64
N TRP A 178 14.04 -20.12 -10.94
CA TRP A 178 12.96 -20.04 -11.94
C TRP A 178 11.87 -21.12 -11.79
N TYR A 179 11.66 -21.68 -10.60
CA TYR A 179 10.69 -22.75 -10.39
C TYR A 179 9.26 -22.19 -10.35
N SER A 180 8.32 -22.90 -10.99
CA SER A 180 6.89 -22.61 -10.88
C SER A 180 6.40 -22.75 -9.43
N LYS A 181 5.30 -22.08 -9.06
CA LYS A 181 4.74 -22.15 -7.70
C LYS A 181 4.51 -23.59 -7.22
N THR A 182 3.97 -24.44 -8.09
CA THR A 182 3.75 -25.87 -7.81
C THR A 182 5.06 -26.56 -7.46
N LYS A 183 6.11 -26.30 -8.24
CA LYS A 183 7.43 -26.89 -8.00
C LYS A 183 8.08 -26.40 -6.71
N GLN A 184 7.89 -25.13 -6.38
CA GLN A 184 8.32 -24.57 -5.09
C GLN A 184 7.61 -25.27 -3.92
N THR A 185 6.30 -25.51 -4.02
CA THR A 185 5.54 -26.23 -2.99
C THR A 185 6.01 -27.67 -2.83
N GLU A 186 6.31 -28.38 -3.92
CA GLU A 186 6.89 -29.73 -3.86
C GLU A 186 8.24 -29.74 -3.12
N ILE A 187 9.13 -28.81 -3.46
CA ILE A 187 10.46 -28.67 -2.85
C ILE A 187 10.31 -28.41 -1.34
N ILE A 188 9.44 -27.47 -0.95
CA ILE A 188 9.19 -27.14 0.47
C ILE A 188 8.65 -28.36 1.23
N ASN A 189 7.71 -29.11 0.65
CA ASN A 189 7.15 -30.29 1.29
C ASN A 189 8.20 -31.40 1.44
N SER A 190 9.09 -31.58 0.47
CA SER A 190 10.20 -32.53 0.58
C SER A 190 11.18 -32.17 1.71
N ILE A 191 11.54 -30.88 1.83
CA ILE A 191 12.38 -30.37 2.92
C ILE A 191 11.72 -30.60 4.28
N ARG A 192 10.41 -30.32 4.39
CA ARG A 192 9.63 -30.52 5.63
C ARG A 192 9.59 -31.98 6.07
N LEU A 193 9.40 -32.92 5.13
CA LEU A 193 9.44 -34.35 5.44
C LEU A 193 10.81 -34.78 5.97
N LYS A 194 11.90 -34.28 5.37
CA LYS A 194 13.27 -34.56 5.84
C LYS A 194 13.53 -33.99 7.23
N TYR A 195 13.05 -32.78 7.51
CA TYR A 195 13.11 -32.17 8.84
C TYR A 195 12.36 -33.02 9.87
N ASN A 196 11.11 -33.40 9.58
CA ASN A 196 10.32 -34.22 10.49
C ASN A 196 10.98 -35.58 10.77
N ASN A 197 11.55 -36.22 9.76
CA ASN A 197 12.29 -37.47 9.92
C ASN A 197 13.56 -37.31 10.77
N ILE A 198 14.22 -36.14 10.73
CA ILE A 198 15.38 -35.85 11.59
C ILE A 198 14.88 -35.66 13.03
N CYS A 199 13.85 -34.86 13.24
CA CYS A 199 13.30 -34.59 14.58
C CYS A 199 12.74 -35.85 15.26
N GLN A 200 12.21 -36.82 14.50
CA GLN A 200 11.78 -38.11 15.04
C GLN A 200 12.91 -38.98 15.59
N VAL A 201 14.17 -38.77 15.15
CA VAL A 201 15.35 -39.49 15.66
C VAL A 201 15.86 -38.88 16.98
N PHE A 202 15.40 -37.68 17.31
CA PHE A 202 15.82 -36.91 18.48
C PHE A 202 14.76 -36.85 19.60
N ASN A 203 13.58 -37.45 19.40
CA ASN A 203 12.56 -37.71 20.42
C ASN A 203 12.64 -39.17 20.87
#